data_AF-A0A061RFV8-F1
#
_entry.id   AF-A0A061RFV8-F1
#
_cell.length_a   1.000
_cell.length_b   1.000
_cell.length_c   1.000
_cell.angle_alpha   90.00
_cell.angle_beta   90.00
_cell.angle_gamma   90.00
#
_symmetry.space_group_name_H-M   'P 1'
#
loop_
_entity.id
_entity.type
_entity.pdbx_description
1 polymer ?
#
loop_
_entity_poly.entity_id
_entity_poly.type
_entity_poly.pdbx_seq_one_letter_code
_entity_poly.pdbx_strand_id
1 'polypeptide(L)'
;RNLFLGSGLLRVLLVFFGLWQDSFSDVKYTDIDYVVFSDAARFLAEGRSPFDRATYRYSPFLSVLLLPNVFCPIWGKLIFCFADVFVGWLVMSLNTKSPVSVSNAESIPWDFWCAVSWLLNPFTMTISTRGNGEAVVILMLLFQLWALRSGRTVAAGVIYGLAVHWRVYPAIYALSTALSLLGSAAPGRTLPSRLAPPAKFAAAAGAAFLGLTTRPARTTATTSRPSSTPSTSAGRGGPSS
;
A
#
# COMPACT_ATOMS: atom_id res chain seq x y z
N ARG A 1 19.09 17.64 -4.76
CA ARG A 1 18.03 18.05 -5.72
C ARG A 1 18.21 17.40 -7.09
N ASN A 2 19.37 17.54 -7.73
CA ASN A 2 19.62 16.98 -9.07
C ASN A 2 19.53 15.44 -9.12
N LEU A 3 19.94 14.74 -8.05
CA LEU A 3 19.83 13.28 -7.94
C LEU A 3 18.38 12.79 -8.09
N PHE A 4 17.43 13.36 -7.33
CA PHE A 4 16.03 12.97 -7.37
C PHE A 4 15.37 13.27 -8.72
N LEU A 5 15.69 14.42 -9.32
CA LEU A 5 15.21 14.79 -10.65
C LEU A 5 15.73 13.84 -11.72
N GLY A 6 17.04 13.55 -11.73
CA GLY A 6 17.63 12.60 -12.67
C GLY A 6 17.08 11.18 -12.49
N SER A 7 16.89 10.76 -11.24
CA SER A 7 16.33 9.46 -10.88
C SER A 7 14.85 9.31 -11.29
N GLY A 8 14.06 10.38 -11.13
CA GLY A 8 12.67 10.43 -11.61
C GLY A 8 12.58 10.42 -13.12
N LEU A 9 13.41 11.20 -13.81
CA LEU A 9 13.49 11.20 -15.28
C LEU A 9 13.87 9.82 -15.82
N LEU A 10 14.85 9.16 -15.21
CA LEU A 10 15.27 7.82 -15.58
C LEU A 10 14.12 6.81 -15.47
N ARG A 11 13.32 6.86 -14.40
CA ARG A 11 12.12 6.01 -14.25
C ARG A 11 11.07 6.31 -15.32
N VAL A 12 10.82 7.58 -15.63
CA VAL A 12 9.89 7.95 -16.71
C VAL A 12 10.36 7.38 -18.05
N LEU A 13 11.65 7.53 -18.37
CA LEU A 13 12.24 6.95 -19.59
C LEU A 13 12.10 5.43 -19.62
N LEU A 14 12.35 4.74 -18.50
CA LEU A 14 12.18 3.29 -18.39
C LEU A 14 10.73 2.85 -18.52
N VAL A 15 9.76 3.62 -18.03
CA VAL A 15 8.34 3.34 -18.23
C VAL A 15 7.99 3.40 -19.72
N PHE A 16 8.43 4.43 -20.44
CA PHE A 16 8.22 4.54 -21.88
C PHE A 16 8.95 3.45 -22.67
N PHE A 17 10.18 3.12 -22.27
CA PHE A 17 10.92 1.98 -22.82
C PHE A 17 10.14 0.68 -22.62
N GLY A 18 9.56 0.47 -21.44
CA GLY A 18 8.73 -0.70 -21.15
C GLY A 18 7.50 -0.79 -22.03
N LEU A 19 6.81 0.34 -22.29
CA LEU A 19 5.67 0.39 -23.21
C LEU A 19 6.08 0.07 -24.65
N TRP A 20 7.23 0.59 -25.08
CA TRP A 20 7.81 0.26 -26.38
C TRP A 20 8.13 -1.24 -26.45
N GLN A 21 8.88 -1.78 -25.50
CA GLN A 21 9.22 -3.21 -25.45
C GLN A 21 7.97 -4.10 -25.47
N ASP A 22 6.94 -3.77 -24.68
CA ASP A 22 5.69 -4.52 -24.63
C ASP A 22 4.93 -4.54 -25.97
N SER A 23 5.17 -3.55 -26.83
CA SER A 23 4.55 -3.46 -28.15
C SER A 23 5.26 -4.28 -29.22
N PHE A 24 6.57 -4.55 -29.06
CA PHE A 24 7.39 -5.23 -30.07
C PHE A 24 7.87 -6.63 -29.65
N SER A 25 7.91 -6.93 -28.35
CA SER A 25 8.42 -8.20 -27.83
C SER A 25 7.30 -9.08 -27.27
N ASP A 26 7.44 -10.40 -27.47
CA ASP A 26 6.61 -11.41 -26.79
C ASP A 26 6.88 -11.43 -25.28
N VAL A 27 8.12 -11.13 -24.87
CA VAL A 27 8.52 -11.06 -23.47
C VAL A 27 8.15 -9.68 -22.92
N LYS A 28 7.07 -9.65 -22.14
CA LYS A 28 6.55 -8.41 -21.55
C LYS A 28 7.46 -7.87 -20.45
N TYR A 29 7.78 -6.59 -20.58
CA TYR A 29 8.36 -5.77 -19.54
C TYR A 29 7.35 -5.56 -18.41
N THR A 30 6.10 -5.22 -18.71
CA THR A 30 5.08 -5.00 -17.66
C THR A 30 4.93 -6.22 -16.74
N ASP A 31 4.87 -5.98 -15.43
CA ASP A 31 4.62 -7.02 -14.44
C ASP A 31 3.17 -7.54 -14.57
N ILE A 32 2.99 -8.84 -14.39
CA ILE A 32 1.65 -9.47 -14.45
C ILE A 32 0.74 -8.93 -13.36
N ASP A 33 1.32 -8.58 -12.21
CA ASP A 33 0.61 -7.93 -11.11
C ASP A 33 -0.03 -6.61 -11.54
N TYR A 34 0.62 -5.84 -12.43
CA TYR A 34 0.08 -4.57 -12.91
C TYR A 34 -1.20 -4.74 -13.73
N VAL A 35 -1.28 -5.81 -14.52
CA VAL A 35 -2.47 -6.17 -15.29
C VAL A 35 -3.60 -6.57 -14.33
N VAL A 36 -3.30 -7.40 -13.33
CA VAL A 36 -4.26 -7.81 -12.30
C VAL A 36 -4.82 -6.61 -11.53
N PHE A 37 -3.98 -5.63 -11.19
CA PHE A 37 -4.44 -4.41 -10.53
C PHE A 37 -5.34 -3.55 -11.43
N SER A 38 -4.97 -3.42 -12.71
CA SER A 38 -5.70 -2.60 -13.67
C SER A 38 -7.07 -3.21 -14.00
N ASP A 39 -7.15 -4.54 -14.06
CA ASP A 39 -8.42 -5.25 -14.21
C ASP A 39 -9.32 -5.09 -12.97
N ALA A 40 -8.75 -5.19 -11.77
CA ALA A 40 -9.50 -4.96 -10.53
C ALA A 40 -10.02 -3.52 -10.42
N ALA A 41 -9.23 -2.54 -10.87
CA ALA A 41 -9.65 -1.14 -10.98
C ALA A 41 -10.80 -0.97 -11.99
N ARG A 42 -10.76 -1.69 -13.11
CA ARG A 42 -11.86 -1.71 -14.10
C ARG A 42 -13.16 -2.27 -13.51
N PHE A 43 -13.08 -3.38 -12.78
CA PHE A 43 -14.24 -3.94 -12.08
C PHE A 43 -14.82 -2.96 -11.07
N LEU A 44 -13.98 -2.26 -10.33
CA LEU A 44 -14.46 -1.22 -9.41
C LEU A 44 -15.16 -0.06 -10.16
N ALA A 45 -14.64 0.36 -11.31
CA ALA A 45 -15.27 1.38 -12.16
C ALA A 45 -16.63 0.93 -12.73
N GLU A 46 -16.82 -0.37 -12.94
CA GLU A 46 -18.09 -1.00 -13.33
C GLU A 46 -19.06 -1.22 -12.14
N GLY A 47 -18.70 -0.79 -10.93
CA GLY A 47 -19.51 -1.00 -9.72
C GLY A 47 -19.43 -2.43 -9.16
N ARG A 48 -18.48 -3.23 -9.62
CA ARG A 48 -18.23 -4.60 -9.18
C ARG A 48 -17.15 -4.65 -8.09
N SER A 49 -17.00 -5.83 -7.49
CA SER A 49 -15.95 -6.05 -6.50
C SER A 49 -14.59 -6.23 -7.18
N PRO A 50 -13.49 -5.64 -6.66
CA PRO A 50 -12.15 -5.88 -7.19
C PRO A 50 -11.73 -7.36 -7.07
N PHE A 51 -12.32 -8.09 -6.12
CA PHE A 51 -12.12 -9.53 -5.92
C PHE A 51 -12.81 -10.40 -6.96
N ASP A 52 -13.66 -9.84 -7.83
CA ASP A 52 -14.20 -10.57 -8.97
C ASP A 52 -13.09 -10.92 -9.99
N ARG A 53 -11.95 -10.22 -9.91
CA ARG A 53 -10.78 -10.54 -10.71
C ARG A 53 -10.11 -11.78 -10.14
N ALA A 54 -10.13 -12.86 -10.92
CA ALA A 54 -9.35 -14.06 -10.62
C ALA A 54 -7.89 -13.67 -10.30
N THR A 55 -7.29 -14.32 -9.32
CA THR A 55 -5.92 -14.09 -8.82
C THR A 55 -5.66 -12.72 -8.15
N TYR A 56 -6.68 -11.88 -7.93
CA TYR A 56 -6.52 -10.66 -7.15
C TYR A 56 -6.37 -10.98 -5.65
N ARG A 57 -5.16 -10.77 -5.12
CA ARG A 57 -4.76 -11.09 -3.73
C ARG A 57 -4.32 -9.87 -2.92
N TYR A 58 -4.63 -8.68 -3.42
CA TYR A 58 -4.10 -7.42 -2.93
C TYR A 58 -5.18 -6.63 -2.19
N SER A 59 -4.75 -5.62 -1.44
CA SER A 59 -5.68 -4.74 -0.73
C SER A 59 -6.60 -4.00 -1.71
N PRO A 60 -7.92 -3.92 -1.46
CA PRO A 60 -8.85 -3.19 -2.32
C PRO A 60 -8.48 -1.70 -2.44
N PHE A 61 -7.80 -1.12 -1.45
CA PHE A 61 -7.27 0.25 -1.55
C PHE A 61 -6.31 0.44 -2.73
N LEU A 62 -5.57 -0.60 -3.12
CA LEU A 62 -4.72 -0.56 -4.29
C LEU A 62 -5.56 -0.45 -5.58
N SER A 63 -6.67 -1.18 -5.68
CA SER A 63 -7.58 -1.06 -6.84
C SER A 63 -8.23 0.33 -6.92
N VAL A 64 -8.59 0.91 -5.77
CA VAL A 64 -9.11 2.29 -5.68
C VAL A 64 -8.07 3.31 -6.14
N LEU A 65 -6.83 3.19 -5.65
CA LEU A 65 -5.72 4.07 -6.03
C LEU A 65 -5.45 4.04 -7.55
N LEU A 66 -5.70 2.88 -8.17
CA LEU A 66 -5.50 2.63 -9.58
C LEU A 66 -6.76 2.82 -10.43
N LEU A 67 -7.86 3.36 -9.90
CA LEU A 67 -9.05 3.70 -10.69
C LEU A 67 -8.74 4.52 -11.95
N PRO A 68 -7.83 5.53 -11.92
CA PRO A 68 -7.49 6.28 -13.12
C PRO A 68 -6.78 5.44 -14.21
N ASN A 69 -6.29 4.22 -13.91
CA ASN A 69 -5.74 3.32 -14.92
C ASN A 69 -6.75 2.97 -16.01
N VAL A 70 -8.05 3.04 -15.72
CA VAL A 70 -9.12 2.78 -16.71
C VAL A 70 -9.03 3.75 -17.88
N PHE A 71 -8.69 5.02 -17.61
CA PHE A 71 -8.54 6.06 -18.63
C PHE A 71 -7.09 6.22 -19.10
N CYS A 72 -6.14 5.98 -18.18
CA CYS A 72 -4.72 6.23 -18.41
C CYS A 72 -3.89 5.05 -17.90
N PRO A 73 -3.60 4.04 -18.76
CA PRO A 73 -2.92 2.81 -18.33
C PRO A 73 -1.51 3.02 -17.73
N ILE A 74 -0.88 4.17 -17.94
CA ILE A 74 0.43 4.50 -17.38
C ILE A 74 0.35 5.05 -15.94
N TRP A 75 -0.82 5.48 -15.48
CA TRP A 75 -1.03 6.15 -14.19
C TRP A 75 -0.41 5.41 -13.01
N GLY A 76 -0.73 4.12 -12.86
CA GLY A 76 -0.21 3.31 -11.76
C GLY A 76 1.31 3.17 -11.77
N LYS A 77 1.92 2.99 -12.95
CA LYS A 77 3.39 2.99 -13.08
C LYS A 77 4.00 4.30 -12.61
N LEU A 78 3.38 5.44 -12.93
CA LEU A 78 3.85 6.75 -12.49
C LEU A 78 3.73 6.91 -10.96
N ILE A 79 2.62 6.49 -10.36
CA ILE A 79 2.46 6.50 -8.90
C ILE A 79 3.54 5.65 -8.22
N PHE A 80 3.81 4.45 -8.74
CA PHE A 80 4.81 3.56 -8.14
C PHE A 80 6.22 4.10 -8.29
N CYS A 81 6.55 4.69 -9.44
CA CYS A 81 7.82 5.39 -9.65
C CYS A 81 7.96 6.60 -8.71
N PHE A 82 6.88 7.37 -8.53
CA PHE A 82 6.87 8.49 -7.60
C PHE A 82 7.10 8.02 -6.15
N ALA A 83 6.39 6.98 -5.73
CA ALA A 83 6.58 6.38 -4.41
C ALA A 83 8.02 5.89 -4.21
N ASP A 84 8.63 5.28 -5.23
CA ASP A 84 10.01 4.77 -5.17
C ASP A 84 11.05 5.89 -5.04
N VAL A 85 10.90 6.99 -5.80
CA VAL A 85 11.76 8.18 -5.63
C VAL A 85 11.57 8.79 -4.24
N PHE A 86 10.33 8.80 -3.74
CA PHE A 86 10.00 9.36 -2.44
C PHE A 86 10.56 8.51 -1.29
N VAL A 87 10.62 7.19 -1.45
CA VAL A 87 11.36 6.29 -0.53
C VAL A 87 12.82 6.73 -0.41
N GLY A 88 13.50 6.97 -1.53
CA GLY A 88 14.90 7.45 -1.51
C GLY A 88 15.07 8.77 -0.76
N TRP A 89 14.10 9.70 -0.91
CA TRP A 89 14.11 10.97 -0.17
C TRP A 89 13.89 10.76 1.33
N LEU A 90 12.98 9.84 1.69
CA LEU A 90 12.66 9.55 3.09
C LEU A 90 13.81 8.83 3.78
N VAL A 91 14.53 7.93 3.10
CA VAL A 91 15.77 7.29 3.60
C VAL A 91 16.82 8.35 3.96
N MET A 92 17.07 9.31 3.07
CA MET A 92 17.99 10.42 3.33
C MET A 92 17.54 11.26 4.55
N SER A 93 16.25 11.60 4.60
CA SER A 93 15.66 12.42 5.67
C SER A 93 15.64 11.74 7.03
N LEU A 94 15.59 10.40 7.05
CA LEU A 94 15.66 9.61 8.27
C LEU A 94 17.09 9.47 8.78
N ASN A 95 18.09 9.34 7.89
CA ASN A 95 19.48 9.16 8.28
C ASN A 95 20.15 10.43 8.81
N THR A 96 19.76 11.61 8.31
CA THR A 96 20.23 12.91 8.83
C THR A 96 19.90 13.13 10.31
N LYS A 97 18.90 12.42 10.85
CA LYS A 97 18.49 12.48 12.25
C LYS A 97 19.08 11.37 13.12
N SER A 98 19.92 10.49 12.56
CA SER A 98 20.58 9.43 13.31
C SER A 98 21.85 9.94 14.00
N PRO A 99 22.12 9.54 15.26
CA PRO A 99 23.32 9.96 16.00
C PRO A 99 24.64 9.39 15.45
N VAL A 100 24.57 8.45 14.50
CA VAL A 100 25.72 7.88 13.76
C VAL A 100 25.94 8.68 12.46
N SER A 101 25.98 10.00 12.56
CA SER A 101 26.49 10.84 11.48
C SER A 101 27.97 11.05 11.75
N VAL A 102 28.81 10.23 11.11
CA VAL A 102 30.27 10.35 11.20
C VAL A 102 30.65 11.61 10.44
N SER A 103 30.85 12.72 11.16
CA SER A 103 31.28 13.99 10.59
C SER A 103 32.77 13.95 10.26
N ASN A 104 33.13 13.34 9.13
CA ASN A 104 34.40 13.60 8.48
C ASN A 104 34.13 14.66 7.41
N ALA A 105 34.68 15.86 7.61
CA ALA A 105 34.35 17.09 6.89
C ALA A 105 34.76 17.11 5.40
N GLU A 106 35.35 16.04 4.87
CA GLU A 106 35.82 15.95 3.48
C GLU A 106 35.15 14.83 2.66
N SER A 107 34.34 13.96 3.28
CA SER A 107 33.64 12.88 2.57
C SER A 107 32.16 13.18 2.38
N ILE A 108 31.61 12.70 1.25
CA ILE A 108 30.17 12.79 0.95
C ILE A 108 29.37 12.16 2.10
N PRO A 109 28.29 12.81 2.60
CA PRO A 109 27.51 12.32 3.74
C PRO A 109 26.96 10.89 3.52
N TRP A 110 26.98 10.05 4.56
CA TRP A 110 26.51 8.65 4.48
C TRP A 110 25.05 8.52 4.03
N ASP A 111 24.21 9.44 4.46
CA ASP A 111 22.80 9.59 4.07
C ASP A 111 22.62 9.79 2.56
N PHE A 112 23.55 10.50 1.91
CA PHE A 112 23.55 10.63 0.46
C PHE A 112 23.86 9.30 -0.22
N TRP A 113 24.87 8.55 0.26
CA TRP A 113 25.20 7.23 -0.27
C TRP A 113 24.05 6.23 -0.12
N CYS A 114 23.34 6.22 1.01
CA CYS A 114 22.14 5.40 1.17
C CYS A 114 21.06 5.74 0.12
N ALA A 115 20.82 7.02 -0.14
CA ALA A 115 19.85 7.44 -1.14
C ALA A 115 20.29 7.09 -2.57
N VAL A 116 21.56 7.26 -2.91
CA VAL A 116 22.14 6.85 -4.21
C VAL A 116 21.99 5.34 -4.39
N SER A 117 22.37 4.55 -3.39
CA SER A 117 22.25 3.09 -3.40
C SER A 117 20.81 2.60 -3.54
N TRP A 118 19.82 3.38 -3.10
CA TRP A 118 18.40 3.07 -3.36
C TRP A 118 17.96 3.49 -4.77
N LEU A 119 18.23 4.74 -5.12
CA LEU A 119 17.68 5.41 -6.30
C LEU A 119 18.29 4.93 -7.62
N LEU A 120 19.56 4.52 -7.59
CA LEU A 120 20.31 4.01 -8.75
C LEU A 120 20.42 2.48 -8.76
N ASN A 121 19.70 1.78 -7.87
CA ASN A 121 19.67 0.34 -7.91
C ASN A 121 18.82 -0.15 -9.10
N PRO A 122 19.39 -0.97 -10.01
CA PRO A 122 18.66 -1.45 -11.19
C PRO A 122 17.42 -2.27 -10.82
N PHE A 123 17.43 -2.98 -9.69
CA PHE A 123 16.28 -3.79 -9.25
C PHE A 123 15.11 -2.92 -8.80
N THR A 124 15.33 -1.91 -7.94
CA THR A 124 14.25 -1.04 -7.44
C THR A 124 13.63 -0.21 -8.56
N MET A 125 14.48 0.31 -9.45
CA MET A 125 14.04 1.01 -10.66
C MET A 125 13.18 0.11 -11.52
N THR A 126 13.65 -1.10 -11.84
CA THR A 126 12.92 -2.03 -12.70
C THR A 126 11.59 -2.48 -12.07
N ILE A 127 11.57 -2.80 -10.77
CA ILE A 127 10.34 -3.24 -10.09
C ILE A 127 9.25 -2.16 -10.16
N SER A 128 9.61 -0.90 -9.90
CA SER A 128 8.65 0.22 -9.92
C SER A 128 8.17 0.56 -11.33
N THR A 129 9.06 0.58 -12.32
CA THR A 129 8.73 0.91 -13.72
C THR A 129 7.95 -0.20 -14.43
N ARG A 130 8.13 -1.46 -14.03
CA ARG A 130 7.30 -2.60 -14.48
C ARG A 130 5.86 -2.53 -13.97
N GLY A 131 5.56 -1.68 -13.00
CA GLY A 131 4.22 -1.49 -12.45
C GLY A 131 3.95 -2.26 -11.16
N ASN A 132 4.97 -2.64 -10.41
CA ASN A 132 4.77 -3.28 -9.12
C ASN A 132 4.63 -2.26 -7.98
N GLY A 133 3.64 -2.45 -7.12
CA GLY A 133 3.32 -1.56 -6.00
C GLY A 133 4.19 -1.71 -4.75
N GLU A 134 5.32 -2.43 -4.82
CA GLU A 134 6.21 -2.65 -3.65
C GLU A 134 6.70 -1.35 -3.03
N ALA A 135 7.02 -0.35 -3.86
CA ALA A 135 7.50 0.95 -3.39
C ALA A 135 6.51 1.64 -2.43
N VAL A 136 5.20 1.43 -2.62
CA VAL A 136 4.17 1.99 -1.74
C VAL A 136 4.22 1.34 -0.36
N VAL A 137 4.42 0.02 -0.29
CA VAL A 137 4.53 -0.68 1.00
C VAL A 137 5.78 -0.23 1.76
N ILE A 138 6.91 -0.11 1.06
CA ILE A 138 8.17 0.35 1.64
C ILE A 138 8.04 1.78 2.15
N LEU A 139 7.37 2.65 1.38
CA LEU A 139 7.08 4.02 1.79
C LEU A 139 6.27 4.06 3.10
N MET A 140 5.25 3.21 3.23
CA MET A 140 4.45 3.12 4.47
C MET A 140 5.29 2.66 5.66
N LEU A 141 6.18 1.67 5.48
CA LEU A 141 7.08 1.20 6.53
C LEU A 141 8.08 2.28 6.98
N LEU A 142 8.59 3.08 6.04
CA LEU A 142 9.45 4.21 6.38
C LEU A 142 8.68 5.33 7.08
N PHE A 143 7.43 5.59 6.69
CA PHE A 143 6.56 6.53 7.41
C PHE A 143 6.24 6.07 8.83
N GLN A 144 6.00 4.77 9.03
CA GLN A 144 5.90 4.19 10.36
C GLN A 144 7.18 4.45 11.16
N LEU A 145 8.36 4.17 10.60
CA LEU A 145 9.64 4.41 11.28
C LEU A 145 9.82 5.89 11.64
N TRP A 146 9.44 6.79 10.72
CA TRP A 146 9.44 8.23 10.97
C TRP A 146 8.51 8.62 12.12
N ALA A 147 7.29 8.05 12.17
CA ALA A 147 6.34 8.27 13.24
C ALA A 147 6.85 7.75 14.59
N LEU A 148 7.51 6.59 14.62
CA LEU A 148 8.17 6.03 15.81
C LEU A 148 9.26 6.96 16.34
N ARG A 149 10.14 7.47 15.47
CA ARG A 149 11.19 8.44 15.85
C ARG A 149 10.63 9.77 16.34
N SER A 150 9.43 10.12 15.88
CA SER A 150 8.71 11.31 16.34
C SER A 150 7.93 11.08 17.66
N GLY A 151 8.04 9.90 18.28
CA GLY A 151 7.34 9.53 19.51
C GLY A 151 5.85 9.21 19.35
N ARG A 152 5.35 9.17 18.11
CA ARG A 152 3.92 8.98 17.80
C ARG A 152 3.60 7.49 17.58
N THR A 153 3.52 6.73 18.67
CA THR A 153 3.34 5.26 18.63
C THR A 153 2.00 4.81 18.03
N VAL A 154 0.92 5.54 18.28
CA VAL A 154 -0.41 5.22 17.72
C VAL A 154 -0.43 5.42 16.20
N ALA A 155 0.08 6.55 15.71
CA ALA A 155 0.18 6.81 14.27
C ALA A 155 1.06 5.77 13.56
N ALA A 156 2.19 5.40 14.17
CA ALA A 156 3.04 4.33 13.66
C ALA A 156 2.29 2.99 13.58
N GLY A 157 1.49 2.65 14.60
CA GLY A 157 0.67 1.44 14.61
C GLY A 157 -0.37 1.43 13.48
N VAL A 158 -1.10 2.53 13.29
CA VAL A 158 -2.09 2.64 12.21
C VAL A 158 -1.44 2.45 10.83
N ILE A 159 -0.33 3.14 10.57
CA ILE A 159 0.40 3.03 9.30
C ILE A 159 0.92 1.60 9.10
N TYR A 160 1.43 0.96 10.14
CA TYR A 160 1.88 -0.43 10.08
C TYR A 160 0.75 -1.40 9.77
N GLY A 161 -0.39 -1.26 10.45
CA GLY A 161 -1.59 -2.09 10.19
C GLY A 161 -2.07 -1.94 8.75
N LEU A 162 -2.05 -0.71 8.21
CA LEU A 162 -2.35 -0.46 6.81
C LEU A 162 -1.32 -1.11 5.87
N ALA A 163 -0.03 -1.09 6.22
CA ALA A 163 1.03 -1.72 5.42
C ALA A 163 0.88 -3.25 5.36
N VAL A 164 0.59 -3.89 6.49
CA VAL A 164 0.31 -5.33 6.59
C VAL A 164 -0.98 -5.70 5.85
N HIS A 165 -1.98 -4.83 5.87
CA HIS A 165 -3.19 -5.01 5.06
C HIS A 165 -2.90 -4.87 3.56
N TRP A 166 -1.96 -4.01 3.17
CA TRP A 166 -1.56 -3.83 1.76
C TRP A 166 -0.88 -5.07 1.19
N ARG A 167 0.09 -5.63 1.93
CA ARG A 167 0.75 -6.92 1.68
C ARG A 167 1.08 -7.56 3.02
N VAL A 168 1.04 -8.89 3.11
CA VAL A 168 1.21 -9.60 4.40
C VAL A 168 2.66 -9.61 4.90
N TYR A 169 3.66 -9.57 4.01
CA TYR A 169 5.07 -9.76 4.39
C TYR A 169 5.62 -8.75 5.43
N PRO A 170 5.19 -7.48 5.52
CA PRO A 170 5.65 -6.57 6.57
C PRO A 170 5.31 -7.02 7.98
N ALA A 171 4.45 -8.04 8.15
CA ALA A 171 4.19 -8.70 9.43
C ALA A 171 5.48 -9.15 10.14
N ILE A 172 6.55 -9.46 9.39
CA ILE A 172 7.86 -9.84 9.97
C ILE A 172 8.48 -8.73 10.83
N TYR A 173 8.15 -7.46 10.55
CA TYR A 173 8.70 -6.32 11.29
C TYR A 173 7.96 -6.04 12.62
N ALA A 174 6.93 -6.81 12.96
CA ALA A 174 6.19 -6.64 14.21
C ALA A 174 7.11 -6.86 15.42
N LEU A 175 7.91 -7.94 15.37
CA LEU A 175 8.80 -8.31 16.47
C LEU A 175 9.91 -7.27 16.66
N SER A 176 10.58 -6.86 15.57
CA SER A 176 11.66 -5.86 15.65
C SER A 176 11.13 -4.51 16.17
N THR A 177 9.94 -4.10 15.73
CA THR A 177 9.30 -2.86 16.20
C THR A 177 8.92 -2.94 17.68
N ALA A 178 8.36 -4.07 18.13
CA ALA A 178 8.00 -4.27 19.53
C ALA A 178 9.23 -4.25 20.44
N LEU A 179 10.31 -4.93 20.05
CA LEU A 179 11.58 -4.93 20.79
C LEU A 179 12.22 -3.54 20.83
N SER A 180 12.19 -2.80 19.71
CA SER A 180 12.70 -1.42 19.66
C SER A 180 11.94 -0.48 20.61
N LEU A 181 10.62 -0.58 20.67
CA LEU A 181 9.79 0.19 21.59
C LEU A 181 10.05 -0.17 23.07
N LEU A 182 10.31 -1.45 23.35
CA LEU A 182 10.63 -1.91 24.69
C LEU A 182 12.02 -1.42 25.14
N GLY A 183 13.02 -1.48 24.25
CA GLY A 183 14.38 -0.99 24.51
C GLY A 183 14.47 0.52 24.65
N SER A 184 13.54 1.27 24.04
CA SER A 184 13.46 2.74 24.18
C SER A 184 12.86 3.18 25.53
N ALA A 185 12.33 2.27 26.35
CA ALA A 185 11.77 2.60 27.65
C ALA A 185 12.87 2.76 28.72
N ALA A 186 12.89 3.91 29.41
CA ALA A 186 13.95 4.27 30.35
C ALA A 186 14.27 3.18 31.41
N PRO A 187 15.56 3.01 31.78
CA PRO A 187 15.96 2.23 32.95
C PRO A 187 15.20 2.69 34.20
N GLY A 188 14.63 1.76 34.99
CA GLY A 188 13.92 2.08 36.25
C GLY A 188 12.39 2.23 36.16
N ARG A 189 11.80 2.18 34.96
CA ARG A 189 10.33 2.12 34.79
C ARG A 189 9.75 0.77 35.21
N THR A 190 8.59 0.77 35.88
CA THR A 190 7.83 -0.46 36.20
C THR A 190 7.47 -1.22 34.92
N LEU A 191 7.44 -2.55 34.98
CA LEU A 191 7.09 -3.42 33.85
C LEU A 191 5.84 -2.95 33.05
N PRO A 192 4.70 -2.58 33.67
CA PRO A 192 3.52 -2.09 32.93
C PRO A 192 3.78 -0.78 32.17
N SER A 193 4.57 0.14 32.73
CA SER A 193 4.90 1.41 32.06
C SER A 193 5.85 1.22 30.87
N ARG A 194 6.65 0.15 30.86
CA ARG A 194 7.49 -0.25 29.72
C ARG A 194 6.69 -0.92 28.60
N LEU A 195 5.62 -1.62 28.94
CA LEU A 195 4.76 -2.32 27.99
C LEU A 195 3.69 -1.42 27.36
N ALA A 196 3.41 -0.25 27.94
CA ALA A 196 2.38 0.66 27.41
C ALA A 196 2.65 1.15 25.97
N PRO A 197 3.88 1.57 25.56
CA PRO A 197 4.16 1.95 24.18
C PRO A 197 3.97 0.82 23.14
N PRO A 198 4.54 -0.39 23.31
CA PRO A 198 4.30 -1.48 22.36
C PRO A 198 2.85 -1.96 22.39
N ALA A 199 2.15 -1.93 23.53
CA ALA A 199 0.72 -2.25 23.60
C ALA A 199 -0.13 -1.26 22.80
N LYS A 200 0.13 0.05 22.93
CA LYS A 200 -0.55 1.10 22.13
C LYS A 200 -0.30 0.92 20.64
N PHE A 201 0.95 0.62 20.25
CA PHE A 201 1.29 0.34 18.86
C PHE A 201 0.54 -0.90 18.33
N ALA A 202 0.57 -2.01 19.07
CA ALA A 202 -0.08 -3.25 18.68
C ALA A 202 -1.61 -3.10 18.61
N ALA A 203 -2.22 -2.40 19.58
CA ALA A 203 -3.65 -2.10 19.57
C ALA A 203 -4.04 -1.24 18.36
N ALA A 204 -3.25 -0.20 18.04
CA ALA A 204 -3.51 0.65 16.89
C ALA A 204 -3.33 -0.09 15.55
N ALA A 205 -2.30 -0.93 15.44
CA ALA A 205 -2.07 -1.76 14.26
C ALA A 205 -3.16 -2.81 14.07
N GLY A 206 -3.55 -3.50 15.16
CA GLY A 206 -4.64 -4.47 15.17
C GLY A 206 -5.97 -3.81 14.82
N ALA A 207 -6.29 -2.66 15.39
CA ALA A 207 -7.51 -1.91 15.07
C ALA A 207 -7.55 -1.46 13.60
N ALA A 208 -6.43 -0.96 13.06
CA ALA A 208 -6.35 -0.57 11.66
C ALA A 208 -6.48 -1.78 10.72
N PHE A 209 -5.81 -2.89 11.00
CA PHE A 209 -5.93 -4.09 10.20
C PHE A 209 -7.34 -4.69 10.27
N LEU A 210 -7.86 -4.90 11.49
CA LEU A 210 -9.18 -5.50 11.69
C LEU A 210 -10.31 -4.62 11.16
N GLY A 211 -10.24 -3.31 11.39
CA GLY A 211 -11.24 -2.36 10.89
C GLY A 211 -11.35 -2.30 9.37
N LEU A 212 -10.28 -2.67 8.67
CA LEU A 212 -10.28 -2.78 7.20
C LEU A 212 -10.76 -4.16 6.71
N THR A 213 -10.58 -5.20 7.52
CA THR A 213 -11.06 -6.55 7.20
C THR A 213 -12.53 -6.79 7.54
N THR A 214 -13.08 -6.09 8.53
CA THR A 214 -14.48 -6.30 8.95
C THR A 214 -15.42 -5.56 7.99
N ARG A 215 -16.30 -6.32 7.32
CA ARG A 215 -17.38 -5.72 6.54
C ARG A 215 -18.28 -4.92 7.49
N PRO A 216 -18.66 -3.67 7.18
CA PRO A 216 -19.69 -3.01 7.95
C PRO A 216 -20.94 -3.89 7.93
N ALA A 217 -21.47 -4.19 9.11
CA ALA A 217 -22.70 -4.96 9.25
C ALA A 217 -23.74 -4.32 8.35
N ARG A 218 -24.18 -5.05 7.32
CA ARG A 218 -25.18 -4.61 6.36
C ARG A 218 -26.43 -4.34 7.20
N THR A 219 -26.70 -3.08 7.52
CA THR A 219 -27.94 -2.68 8.15
C THR A 219 -29.01 -3.05 7.14
N THR A 220 -29.70 -4.15 7.41
CA THR A 220 -30.89 -4.59 6.69
C THR A 220 -31.94 -3.52 6.90
N ALA A 221 -31.90 -2.46 6.09
CA ALA A 221 -33.01 -1.57 5.90
C ALA A 221 -34.17 -2.46 5.45
N THR A 222 -35.04 -2.74 6.42
CA THR A 222 -36.21 -3.57 6.27
C THR A 222 -37.16 -2.75 5.41
N THR A 223 -37.08 -2.93 4.09
CA THR A 223 -38.12 -2.42 3.20
C THR A 223 -39.37 -3.23 3.54
N SER A 224 -40.22 -2.67 4.39
CA SER A 224 -41.57 -3.15 4.65
C SER A 224 -42.33 -3.15 3.33
N ARG A 225 -42.39 -4.31 2.68
CA ARG A 225 -43.43 -4.60 1.69
C ARG A 225 -44.78 -4.55 2.45
N PRO A 226 -45.74 -3.70 2.06
CA PRO A 226 -47.09 -3.86 2.56
C PRO A 226 -47.67 -5.17 2.00
N SER A 227 -48.31 -5.88 2.90
CA SER A 227 -49.05 -7.12 2.77
C SER A 227 -49.98 -7.18 1.55
N SER A 228 -49.95 -8.35 0.91
CA SER A 228 -51.00 -8.90 0.07
C SER A 228 -52.38 -8.87 0.73
N THR A 229 -53.40 -8.42 0.00
CA THR A 229 -54.80 -8.83 0.20
C THR A 229 -55.16 -9.94 -0.78
N PRO A 230 -55.78 -11.05 -0.33
CA PRO A 230 -56.33 -12.07 -1.20
C PRO A 230 -57.77 -11.71 -1.58
N SER A 231 -58.15 -11.91 -2.84
CA SER A 231 -59.56 -12.16 -3.17
C SER A 231 -59.66 -13.20 -4.28
N THR A 232 -60.58 -14.12 -4.02
CA THR A 232 -60.75 -15.44 -4.61
C THR A 232 -61.74 -15.42 -5.76
N SER A 233 -61.56 -16.35 -6.69
CA SER A 233 -62.57 -17.05 -7.51
C SER A 233 -63.46 -16.26 -8.49
N ALA A 234 -63.31 -16.58 -9.78
CA ALA A 234 -64.41 -17.15 -10.59
C ALA A 234 -63.83 -17.86 -11.82
N GLY A 235 -64.11 -19.15 -11.97
CA GLY A 235 -63.70 -19.97 -13.11
C GLY A 235 -64.64 -19.86 -14.31
N ARG A 236 -64.12 -20.30 -15.47
CA ARG A 236 -64.76 -20.78 -16.72
C ARG A 236 -63.70 -20.60 -17.82
N GLY A 237 -63.33 -21.54 -18.67
CA GLY A 237 -63.71 -22.91 -18.93
C GLY A 237 -63.17 -23.26 -20.34
N GLY A 238 -62.59 -24.45 -20.50
CA GLY A 238 -62.54 -25.19 -21.79
C GLY A 238 -61.43 -24.82 -22.80
N PRO A 239 -60.74 -25.82 -23.40
CA PRO A 239 -59.75 -25.63 -24.46
C PRO A 239 -60.35 -25.80 -25.86
N SER A 240 -59.73 -25.20 -26.88
CA SER A 240 -59.91 -25.63 -28.27
C SER A 240 -58.70 -25.27 -29.12
N SER A 241 -58.11 -26.33 -29.70
CA SER A 241 -57.34 -26.46 -30.95
C SER A 241 -56.17 -25.51 -31.21
#